data_AF-A0A8J4XKW6-F1
#
_entry.id   AF-A0A8J4XKW6-F1
#
_cell.length_a   1.000
_cell.length_b   1.000
_cell.length_c   1.000
_cell.angle_alpha   90.00
_cell.angle_beta   90.00
_cell.angle_gamma   90.00
#
_symmetry.space_group_name_H-M   'P 1'
#
loop_
_entity.id
_entity.type
_entity.pdbx_description
1 polymer ?
#
loop_
_entity_poly.entity_id
_entity_poly.type
_entity_poly.pdbx_seq_one_letter_code
_entity_poly.pdbx_strand_id
1 'polypeptide(L)'
;MWSGTATLPAVSRSQLERKGEKVVRRKVGGPTKVPSNWPDFLRDSTNKEELFQFLSDKVGSNDWPDGKEVFITSGTDVISRGSDHSMPRCDHEEADTRIVVHLKDALDKGCTTCLVRTVDTDVVVILIGKYHSLTSQHQMAAIWVAFGTGKNFMYLDINAICYALGKDRSTALPMFHSFTGCDTTSAFFGKGKKSVWEAWNAYVEVTEAFNNLMNHPYMTVTVNCKEFQLLERFTVIIYNKKSNLDSVNEARRELFSQKNRTMENIPPTQEALLQHTLRAVYQAGIWATSDHCEQKPPTSEGFGWTLESATKTWRPVCSNLPVASQACSGLIKWLQKRHVHVWRTMLMQEGAVEVHITLQLPM
;
A
#
# COMPACT_ATOMS: atom_id res chain seq x y z
N MET A 1 -33.78 20.76 1.67
CA MET A 1 -33.66 19.79 0.57
C MET A 1 -32.26 19.21 0.65
N TRP A 2 -32.15 17.89 0.74
CA TRP A 2 -30.93 17.17 1.11
C TRP A 2 -29.74 17.44 0.17
N SER A 3 -28.57 17.71 0.73
CA SER A 3 -27.28 17.53 0.07
C SER A 3 -26.27 16.99 1.09
N GLY A 4 -26.48 15.76 1.54
CA GLY A 4 -25.47 14.99 2.25
C GLY A 4 -24.54 14.35 1.22
N THR A 5 -23.47 15.04 0.87
CA THR A 5 -22.32 14.41 0.20
C THR A 5 -21.54 13.68 1.27
N ALA A 6 -21.65 12.35 1.28
CA ALA A 6 -20.78 11.47 2.03
C ALA A 6 -19.36 11.58 1.46
N THR A 7 -18.57 12.49 2.01
CA THR A 7 -17.12 12.54 1.76
C THR A 7 -16.47 11.33 2.44
N LEU A 8 -15.76 10.54 1.65
CA LEU A 8 -14.94 9.40 2.08
C LEU A 8 -13.96 9.85 3.20
N PRO A 9 -13.94 9.20 4.37
CA PRO A 9 -12.91 9.48 5.36
C PRO A 9 -11.62 8.74 4.98
N ALA A 10 -10.64 9.55 4.60
CA ALA A 10 -9.26 9.27 4.24
C ALA A 10 -8.57 8.07 4.92
N VAL A 11 -8.00 7.22 4.08
CA VAL A 11 -7.07 6.15 4.47
C VAL A 11 -5.69 6.73 4.83
N SER A 12 -5.31 7.91 4.29
CA SER A 12 -4.06 8.60 4.63
C SER A 12 -4.12 9.39 5.95
N ARG A 13 -5.27 10.04 6.26
CA ARG A 13 -5.38 10.98 7.40
C ARG A 13 -5.22 10.31 8.76
N SER A 14 -5.47 8.99 8.87
CA SER A 14 -5.54 8.28 10.15
C SER A 14 -4.27 7.52 10.55
N GLN A 15 -3.25 7.41 9.68
CA GLN A 15 -2.08 6.57 9.97
C GLN A 15 -1.04 7.22 10.91
N LEU A 16 -1.17 8.50 11.26
CA LEU A 16 -0.16 9.22 12.07
C LEU A 16 -0.69 9.96 13.30
N GLU A 17 -1.94 9.77 13.71
CA GLU A 17 -2.40 10.30 14.99
C GLU A 17 -1.96 9.37 16.13
N ARG A 18 -0.74 9.57 16.63
CA ARG A 18 -0.35 9.07 17.96
C ARG A 18 -1.30 9.68 18.98
N LYS A 19 -2.16 8.85 19.57
CA LYS A 19 -3.06 9.23 20.67
C LYS A 19 -2.27 9.99 21.76
N GLY A 20 -2.62 11.26 21.99
CA GLY A 20 -2.34 11.95 23.26
C GLY A 20 -1.48 13.23 23.25
N GLU A 21 -0.96 13.70 22.11
CA GLU A 21 -0.11 14.92 22.08
C GLU A 21 -0.83 16.13 21.45
N LYS A 22 -0.57 17.34 21.99
CA LYS A 22 -1.22 18.60 21.60
C LYS A 22 -1.00 18.89 20.10
N VAL A 23 -2.07 18.83 19.32
CA VAL A 23 -2.09 19.32 17.93
C VAL A 23 -2.11 20.85 17.96
N VAL A 24 -1.10 21.49 17.35
CA VAL A 24 -0.99 22.95 17.31
C VAL A 24 -1.76 23.49 16.10
N ARG A 25 -3.01 23.92 16.31
CA ARG A 25 -3.79 24.61 15.29
C ARG A 25 -3.25 26.02 15.04
N ARG A 26 -3.00 26.36 13.77
CA ARG A 26 -2.55 27.71 13.41
C ARG A 26 -3.13 28.14 12.07
N LYS A 27 -3.92 29.22 12.08
CA LYS A 27 -4.55 29.77 10.87
C LYS A 27 -3.50 30.24 9.86
N VAL A 28 -3.55 29.73 8.63
CA VAL A 28 -2.64 30.15 7.56
C VAL A 28 -3.15 31.41 6.87
N GLY A 29 -2.25 32.36 6.59
CA GLY A 29 -2.56 33.60 5.90
C GLY A 29 -1.31 34.46 5.68
N GLY A 30 -1.38 35.42 4.76
CA GLY A 30 -0.24 36.28 4.39
C GLY A 30 0.49 36.96 5.57
N PRO A 31 -0.21 37.56 6.55
CA PRO A 31 0.43 38.17 7.71
C PRO A 31 0.80 37.16 8.82
N THR A 32 0.44 35.88 8.68
CA THR A 32 0.73 34.87 9.70
C THR A 32 2.22 34.52 9.69
N LYS A 33 2.86 34.63 10.86
CA LYS A 33 4.26 34.18 11.03
C LYS A 33 4.41 32.69 10.69
N VAL A 34 5.48 32.36 9.95
CA VAL A 34 5.83 30.99 9.55
C VAL A 34 5.91 30.07 10.79
N PRO A 35 5.40 28.83 10.73
CA PRO A 35 5.55 27.86 11.81
C PRO A 35 7.03 27.58 12.08
N SER A 36 7.41 27.62 13.37
CA SER A 36 8.77 27.29 13.82
C SER A 36 8.99 25.79 13.98
N ASN A 37 7.90 25.03 14.19
CA ASN A 37 7.91 23.57 14.29
C ASN A 37 7.01 23.01 13.18
N TRP A 38 7.61 22.76 12.02
CA TRP A 38 6.93 22.20 10.85
C TRP A 38 6.37 20.80 11.10
N PRO A 39 7.08 19.86 11.75
CA PRO A 39 6.53 18.54 12.06
C PRO A 39 5.18 18.58 12.78
N ASP A 40 5.04 19.38 13.83
CA ASP A 40 3.78 19.45 14.59
C ASP A 40 2.69 20.21 13.82
N PHE A 41 3.07 21.26 13.09
CA PHE A 41 2.14 22.01 12.24
C PHE A 41 1.53 21.12 11.15
N LEU A 42 2.35 20.29 10.51
CA LEU A 42 1.95 19.36 9.44
C LEU A 42 1.29 18.08 9.99
N ARG A 43 1.04 17.93 11.29
CA ARG A 43 0.18 16.83 11.81
C ARG A 43 -1.30 17.16 11.70
N ASP A 44 -1.67 18.43 11.80
CA ASP A 44 -3.06 18.89 11.69
C ASP A 44 -3.49 18.94 10.21
N SER A 45 -4.55 18.23 9.85
CA SER A 45 -5.04 18.19 8.47
C SER A 45 -5.58 19.55 8.00
N THR A 46 -6.18 20.34 8.90
CA THR A 46 -6.73 21.67 8.57
C THR A 46 -5.60 22.65 8.25
N ASN A 47 -4.50 22.59 9.01
CA ASN A 47 -3.30 23.38 8.72
C ASN A 47 -2.73 23.07 7.33
N LYS A 48 -2.72 21.79 6.93
CA LYS A 48 -2.30 21.40 5.57
C LYS A 48 -3.24 21.97 4.52
N GLU A 49 -4.55 21.76 4.68
CA GLU A 49 -5.56 22.25 3.74
C GLU A 49 -5.46 23.77 3.54
N GLU A 50 -5.37 24.54 4.63
CA GLU A 50 -5.21 25.99 4.55
C GLU A 50 -3.87 26.41 3.94
N LEU A 51 -2.78 25.68 4.21
CA LEU A 51 -1.48 25.95 3.61
C LEU A 51 -1.52 25.73 2.10
N PHE A 52 -2.06 24.61 1.65
CA PHE A 52 -2.17 24.32 0.22
C PHE A 52 -3.07 25.34 -0.48
N GLN A 53 -4.22 25.70 0.09
CA GLN A 53 -5.06 26.75 -0.48
C GLN A 53 -4.31 28.08 -0.60
N PHE A 54 -3.63 28.50 0.46
CA PHE A 54 -2.84 29.73 0.45
C PHE A 54 -1.73 29.70 -0.62
N LEU A 55 -1.03 28.58 -0.77
CA LEU A 55 0.01 28.42 -1.79
C LEU A 55 -0.59 28.46 -3.20
N SER A 56 -1.67 27.73 -3.46
CA SER A 56 -2.34 27.73 -4.76
C SER A 56 -2.85 29.12 -5.14
N ASP A 57 -3.41 29.88 -4.19
CA ASP A 57 -3.83 31.27 -4.42
C ASP A 57 -2.64 32.18 -4.77
N LYS A 58 -1.51 32.02 -4.07
CA LYS A 58 -0.31 32.82 -4.33
C LYS A 58 0.35 32.50 -5.66
N VAL A 59 0.47 31.22 -5.99
CA VAL A 59 0.98 30.74 -7.28
C VAL A 59 0.03 31.19 -8.41
N GLY A 60 -1.27 31.13 -8.17
CA GLY A 60 -2.30 31.55 -9.13
C GLY A 60 -2.43 33.06 -9.29
N SER A 61 -1.91 33.85 -8.36
CA SER A 61 -1.86 35.32 -8.46
C SER A 61 -0.50 35.83 -8.95
N ASN A 62 0.44 34.93 -9.23
CA ASN A 62 1.77 35.30 -9.71
C ASN A 62 1.72 35.66 -11.20
N ASP A 63 2.54 36.63 -11.59
CA ASP A 63 2.75 36.97 -13.00
C ASP A 63 3.67 35.91 -13.62
N TRP A 64 3.11 35.11 -14.53
CA TRP A 64 3.83 34.09 -15.28
C TRP A 64 4.34 34.67 -16.60
N PRO A 65 5.52 34.23 -17.10
CA PRO A 65 6.03 34.72 -18.37
C PRO A 65 5.06 34.52 -19.53
N ASP A 66 5.04 35.47 -20.46
CA ASP A 66 4.17 35.41 -21.64
C ASP A 66 4.37 34.12 -22.44
N GLY A 67 3.27 33.57 -22.95
CA GLY A 67 3.27 32.31 -23.70
C GLY A 67 3.52 31.06 -22.86
N LYS A 68 3.49 31.17 -21.53
CA LYS A 68 3.48 30.02 -20.62
C LYS A 68 2.09 29.77 -20.07
N GLU A 69 1.68 28.52 -20.14
CA GLU A 69 0.46 28.04 -19.51
C GLU A 69 0.81 27.39 -18.16
N VAL A 70 0.01 27.67 -17.14
CA VAL A 70 0.21 27.12 -15.80
C VAL A 70 -1.10 26.58 -15.27
N PHE A 71 -1.07 25.32 -14.84
CA PHE A 71 -2.20 24.59 -14.28
C PHE A 71 -1.92 24.28 -12.81
N ILE A 72 -2.76 24.79 -11.91
CA ILE A 72 -2.51 24.78 -10.47
C ILE A 72 -3.64 24.03 -9.78
N THR A 73 -3.31 22.95 -9.07
CA THR A 73 -4.29 22.24 -8.26
C THR A 73 -4.72 23.07 -7.06
N SER A 74 -6.03 23.19 -6.82
CA SER A 74 -6.62 23.84 -5.65
C SER A 74 -7.80 23.01 -5.16
N GLY A 75 -7.58 22.14 -4.17
CA GLY A 75 -8.57 21.15 -3.76
C GLY A 75 -8.96 20.26 -4.93
N THR A 76 -10.25 20.20 -5.26
CA THR A 76 -10.74 19.43 -6.42
C THR A 76 -10.58 20.14 -7.75
N ASP A 77 -10.33 21.45 -7.73
CA ASP A 77 -10.32 22.29 -8.93
C ASP A 77 -8.90 22.48 -9.46
N VAL A 78 -8.80 22.91 -10.72
CA VAL A 78 -7.54 23.29 -11.36
C VAL A 78 -7.68 24.71 -11.88
N ILE A 79 -6.81 25.60 -11.42
CA ILE A 79 -6.74 27.00 -11.85
C ILE A 79 -5.80 27.07 -13.06
N SER A 80 -6.30 27.55 -14.20
CA SER A 80 -5.51 27.79 -15.41
C SER A 80 -5.05 29.25 -15.49
N ARG A 81 -3.79 29.47 -15.90
CA ARG A 81 -3.21 30.78 -16.23
C ARG A 81 -2.52 30.73 -17.59
N GLY A 82 -2.66 31.81 -18.37
CA GLY A 82 -2.06 31.91 -19.71
C GLY A 82 -2.68 30.97 -20.76
N SER A 83 -3.84 30.39 -20.49
CA SER A 83 -4.51 29.38 -21.32
C SER A 83 -6.02 29.47 -21.17
N ASP A 84 -6.75 29.32 -22.29
CA ASP A 84 -8.22 29.16 -22.31
C ASP A 84 -8.65 27.70 -22.04
N HIS A 85 -7.70 26.75 -22.10
CA HIS A 85 -7.95 25.36 -21.73
C HIS A 85 -8.21 25.21 -20.24
N SER A 86 -9.25 24.45 -19.91
CA SER A 86 -9.62 24.12 -18.54
C SER A 86 -9.49 22.62 -18.33
N MET A 87 -8.71 22.25 -17.33
CA MET A 87 -8.64 20.85 -16.89
C MET A 87 -9.92 20.45 -16.15
N PRO A 88 -10.34 19.18 -16.26
CA PRO A 88 -11.43 18.65 -15.45
C PRO A 88 -11.10 18.68 -13.95
N ARG A 89 -12.15 18.72 -13.12
CA ARG A 89 -12.02 18.57 -11.66
C ARG A 89 -11.45 17.18 -11.35
N CYS A 90 -10.60 17.11 -10.32
CA CYS A 90 -9.93 15.90 -9.91
C CYS A 90 -10.17 15.63 -8.42
N ASP A 91 -10.62 14.42 -8.08
CA ASP A 91 -10.95 14.02 -6.70
C ASP A 91 -9.79 13.30 -5.98
N HIS A 92 -8.64 13.17 -6.64
CA HIS A 92 -7.48 12.47 -6.08
C HIS A 92 -7.02 13.12 -4.78
N GLU A 93 -6.88 12.32 -3.73
CA GLU A 93 -6.42 12.82 -2.44
C GLU A 93 -4.93 13.21 -2.48
N GLU A 94 -4.11 12.41 -3.17
CA GLU A 94 -2.66 12.50 -3.15
C GLU A 94 -2.09 13.09 -4.45
N ALA A 95 -0.95 13.76 -4.34
CA ALA A 95 -0.28 14.39 -5.48
C ALA A 95 0.39 13.38 -6.41
N ASP A 96 0.71 12.18 -5.89
CA ASP A 96 1.41 11.10 -6.58
C ASP A 96 0.62 10.55 -7.78
N THR A 97 -0.70 10.50 -7.63
CA THR A 97 -1.68 10.07 -8.62
C THR A 97 -2.18 11.25 -9.43
N ARG A 98 -2.43 12.40 -8.78
CA ARG A 98 -2.93 13.60 -9.46
C ARG A 98 -1.97 14.09 -10.55
N ILE A 99 -0.67 13.93 -10.38
CA ILE A 99 0.32 14.31 -11.41
C ILE A 99 0.13 13.53 -12.71
N VAL A 100 -0.42 12.31 -12.66
CA VAL A 100 -0.73 11.49 -13.84
C VAL A 100 -1.87 12.11 -14.64
N VAL A 101 -2.86 12.70 -13.98
CA VAL A 101 -3.95 13.46 -14.64
C VAL A 101 -3.40 14.69 -15.36
N HIS A 102 -2.50 15.45 -14.70
CA HIS A 102 -1.82 16.59 -15.34
C HIS A 102 -0.96 16.17 -16.52
N LEU A 103 -0.22 15.07 -16.38
CA LEU A 103 0.58 14.50 -17.46
C LEU A 103 -0.31 14.10 -18.65
N LYS A 104 -1.40 13.39 -18.39
CA LYS A 104 -2.36 12.97 -19.42
C LYS A 104 -2.97 14.17 -20.15
N ASP A 105 -3.45 15.18 -19.42
CA ASP A 105 -3.99 16.39 -20.03
C ASP A 105 -2.95 17.09 -20.93
N ALA A 106 -1.70 17.20 -20.49
CA ALA A 106 -0.63 17.75 -21.32
C ALA A 106 -0.40 16.94 -22.61
N LEU A 107 -0.44 15.60 -22.53
CA LEU A 107 -0.33 14.73 -23.70
C LEU A 107 -1.54 14.85 -24.64
N ASP A 108 -2.76 14.95 -24.09
CA ASP A 108 -4.00 15.17 -24.84
C ASP A 108 -3.98 16.51 -25.59
N LYS A 109 -3.32 17.54 -25.02
CA LYS A 109 -3.03 18.81 -25.68
C LYS A 109 -1.95 18.72 -26.77
N GLY A 110 -1.34 17.56 -26.97
CA GLY A 110 -0.31 17.32 -27.97
C GLY A 110 1.12 17.59 -27.50
N CYS A 111 1.36 17.75 -26.19
CA CYS A 111 2.74 17.75 -25.69
C CYS A 111 3.39 16.39 -25.97
N THR A 112 4.58 16.40 -26.54
CA THR A 112 5.33 15.16 -26.83
C THR A 112 6.45 14.91 -25.84
N THR A 113 6.90 15.92 -25.09
CA THR A 113 7.95 15.77 -24.08
C THR A 113 7.44 16.29 -22.75
N CYS A 114 7.42 15.42 -21.75
CA CYS A 114 6.91 15.75 -20.42
C CYS A 114 7.97 15.42 -19.37
N LEU A 115 8.24 16.39 -18.49
CA LEU A 115 9.16 16.24 -17.37
C LEU A 115 8.38 16.34 -16.05
N VAL A 116 8.32 15.24 -15.30
CA VAL A 116 7.72 15.21 -13.97
C VAL A 116 8.81 15.45 -12.92
N ARG A 117 8.61 16.43 -12.03
CA ARG A 117 9.53 16.71 -10.93
C ARG A 117 9.02 16.08 -9.64
N THR A 118 9.78 15.16 -9.05
CA THR A 118 9.41 14.53 -7.77
C THR A 118 10.62 14.08 -6.98
N VAL A 119 10.43 13.92 -5.66
CA VAL A 119 11.38 13.23 -4.77
C VAL A 119 10.81 11.90 -4.29
N ASP A 120 9.56 11.63 -4.65
CA ASP A 120 8.79 10.48 -4.21
C ASP A 120 8.90 9.33 -5.20
N THR A 121 9.20 8.14 -4.67
CA THR A 121 9.37 6.93 -5.48
C THR A 121 8.03 6.43 -6.02
N ASP A 122 6.93 6.68 -5.30
CA ASP A 122 5.60 6.19 -5.68
C ASP A 122 5.17 6.81 -7.02
N VAL A 123 5.49 8.08 -7.25
CA VAL A 123 5.30 8.74 -8.57
C VAL A 123 6.02 8.00 -9.70
N VAL A 124 7.27 7.59 -9.50
CA VAL A 124 8.04 6.87 -10.52
C VAL A 124 7.40 5.52 -10.82
N VAL A 125 6.99 4.80 -9.78
CA VAL A 125 6.33 3.49 -9.88
C VAL A 125 5.00 3.61 -10.61
N ILE A 126 4.17 4.60 -10.27
CA ILE A 126 2.88 4.85 -10.92
C ILE A 126 3.08 5.17 -12.40
N LEU A 127 4.04 6.05 -12.74
CA LEU A 127 4.33 6.41 -14.14
C LEU A 127 4.78 5.21 -14.96
N ILE A 128 5.63 4.33 -14.41
CA ILE A 128 6.02 3.07 -15.08
C ILE A 128 4.79 2.17 -15.30
N GLY A 129 3.92 2.03 -14.28
CA GLY A 129 2.69 1.26 -14.38
C GLY A 129 1.72 1.76 -15.44
N LYS A 130 1.59 3.09 -15.58
CA LYS A 130 0.68 3.73 -16.52
C LYS A 130 1.27 3.96 -17.91
N TYR A 131 2.59 3.85 -18.06
CA TYR A 131 3.32 4.15 -19.29
C TYR A 131 2.64 3.58 -20.54
N HIS A 132 2.42 2.26 -20.58
CA HIS A 132 1.85 1.61 -21.77
C HIS A 132 0.41 2.04 -22.08
N SER A 133 -0.38 2.41 -21.06
CA SER A 133 -1.72 2.99 -21.27
C SER A 133 -1.61 4.35 -21.94
N LEU A 134 -0.76 5.23 -21.40
CA LEU A 134 -0.55 6.58 -21.92
C LEU A 134 0.02 6.55 -23.35
N THR A 135 1.08 5.78 -23.60
CA THR A 135 1.73 5.74 -24.92
C THR A 135 0.91 5.03 -25.98
N SER A 136 -0.09 4.22 -25.60
CA SER A 136 -1.02 3.63 -26.57
C SER A 136 -1.84 4.70 -27.29
N GLN A 137 -2.14 5.81 -26.59
CA GLN A 137 -2.85 6.97 -27.11
C GLN A 137 -1.88 8.04 -27.64
N HIS A 138 -0.65 8.09 -27.11
CA HIS A 138 0.36 9.09 -27.44
C HIS A 138 1.71 8.45 -27.78
N GLN A 139 1.85 7.90 -28.98
CA GLN A 139 3.04 7.12 -29.38
C GLN A 139 4.35 7.91 -29.38
N MET A 140 4.29 9.24 -29.51
CA MET A 140 5.44 10.15 -29.52
C MET A 140 5.79 10.71 -28.13
N ALA A 141 5.10 10.26 -27.08
CA ALA A 141 5.35 10.75 -25.73
C ALA A 141 6.72 10.31 -25.21
N ALA A 142 7.55 11.29 -24.85
CA ALA A 142 8.81 11.13 -24.15
C ALA A 142 8.62 11.58 -22.70
N ILE A 143 8.41 10.61 -21.80
CA ILE A 143 8.16 10.86 -20.39
C ILE A 143 9.47 10.76 -19.59
N TRP A 144 9.81 11.81 -18.87
CA TRP A 144 11.00 11.91 -18.03
C TRP A 144 10.62 12.23 -16.58
N VAL A 145 11.44 11.78 -15.63
CA VAL A 145 11.33 12.18 -14.22
C VAL A 145 12.62 12.85 -13.76
N ALA A 146 12.53 14.10 -13.32
CA ALA A 146 13.57 14.76 -12.53
C ALA A 146 13.43 14.31 -11.06
N PHE A 147 14.21 13.30 -10.68
CA PHE A 147 14.11 12.60 -9.41
C PHE A 147 15.16 13.05 -8.38
N GLY A 148 14.80 13.09 -7.10
CA GLY A 148 15.74 13.35 -5.98
C GLY A 148 16.09 14.82 -5.76
N THR A 149 17.07 15.10 -4.90
CA THR A 149 17.55 16.46 -4.59
C THR A 149 19.07 16.49 -4.41
N GLY A 150 19.68 17.66 -4.61
CA GLY A 150 21.10 17.87 -4.38
C GLY A 150 21.98 16.88 -5.14
N LYS A 151 22.88 16.19 -4.42
CA LYS A 151 23.82 15.22 -5.01
C LYS A 151 23.16 13.95 -5.56
N ASN A 152 21.93 13.66 -5.13
CA ASN A 152 21.17 12.48 -5.56
C ASN A 152 20.16 12.83 -6.66
N PHE A 153 20.24 14.04 -7.23
CA PHE A 153 19.38 14.45 -8.33
C PHE A 153 19.76 13.70 -9.61
N MET A 154 18.76 13.17 -10.32
CA MET A 154 18.96 12.50 -11.61
C MET A 154 17.72 12.61 -12.50
N TYR A 155 17.92 12.43 -13.80
CA TYR A 155 16.84 12.27 -14.77
C TYR A 155 16.63 10.79 -15.06
N LEU A 156 15.40 10.32 -14.90
CA LEU A 156 14.97 8.97 -15.27
C LEU A 156 14.19 9.05 -16.58
N ASP A 157 14.64 8.27 -17.57
CA ASP A 157 13.89 8.05 -18.80
C ASP A 157 12.87 6.92 -18.58
N ILE A 158 11.59 7.28 -18.43
CA ILE A 158 10.54 6.28 -18.17
C ILE A 158 10.35 5.38 -19.39
N ASN A 159 10.54 5.91 -20.61
CA ASN A 159 10.41 5.15 -21.84
C ASN A 159 11.48 4.05 -21.90
N ALA A 160 12.73 4.40 -21.62
CA ALA A 160 13.83 3.43 -21.60
C ALA A 160 13.66 2.38 -20.51
N ILE A 161 13.19 2.77 -19.31
CA ILE A 161 12.90 1.82 -18.22
C ILE A 161 11.81 0.85 -18.63
N CYS A 162 10.69 1.33 -19.17
CA CYS A 162 9.58 0.47 -19.58
C CYS A 162 9.94 -0.42 -20.78
N TYR A 163 10.77 0.08 -21.70
CA TYR A 163 11.32 -0.73 -22.78
C TYR A 163 12.16 -1.90 -22.25
N ALA A 164 13.04 -1.64 -21.27
CA ALA A 164 13.88 -2.67 -20.66
C ALA A 164 13.09 -3.68 -19.80
N LEU A 165 12.04 -3.22 -19.10
CA LEU A 165 11.18 -4.08 -18.29
C LEU A 165 10.19 -4.89 -19.14
N GLY A 166 9.75 -4.35 -20.26
CA GLY A 166 8.62 -4.88 -21.03
C GLY A 166 7.27 -4.55 -20.40
N LYS A 167 6.20 -4.77 -21.18
CA LYS A 167 4.83 -4.38 -20.82
C LYS A 167 4.36 -5.02 -19.52
N ASP A 168 4.49 -6.34 -19.42
CA ASP A 168 3.93 -7.09 -18.30
C ASP A 168 4.58 -6.74 -16.97
N ARG A 169 5.90 -6.51 -16.92
CA ARG A 169 6.56 -6.09 -15.68
C ARG A 169 6.31 -4.63 -15.34
N SER A 170 6.21 -3.76 -16.35
CA SER A 170 5.90 -2.35 -16.13
C SER A 170 4.50 -2.23 -15.51
N THR A 171 3.50 -2.90 -16.10
CA THR A 171 2.13 -2.93 -15.57
C THR A 171 2.04 -3.56 -14.18
N ALA A 172 2.80 -4.63 -13.91
CA ALA A 172 2.81 -5.29 -12.60
C ALA A 172 3.49 -4.48 -11.47
N LEU A 173 4.34 -3.50 -11.82
CA LEU A 173 5.24 -2.85 -10.86
C LEU A 173 4.51 -2.14 -9.70
N PRO A 174 3.40 -1.41 -9.89
CA PRO A 174 2.68 -0.78 -8.79
C PRO A 174 2.13 -1.80 -7.78
N MET A 175 1.54 -2.91 -8.26
CA MET A 175 1.08 -3.98 -7.37
C MET A 175 2.24 -4.67 -6.64
N PHE A 176 3.36 -4.90 -7.32
CA PHE A 176 4.58 -5.40 -6.67
C PHE A 176 5.04 -4.44 -5.57
N HIS A 177 5.06 -3.14 -5.84
CA HIS A 177 5.54 -2.13 -4.91
C HIS A 177 4.63 -2.03 -3.68
N SER A 178 3.30 -1.98 -3.86
CA SER A 178 2.34 -1.98 -2.75
C SER A 178 2.38 -3.29 -1.97
N PHE A 179 2.51 -4.45 -2.64
CA PHE A 179 2.57 -5.75 -1.97
C PHE A 179 3.82 -5.92 -1.11
N THR A 180 4.94 -5.31 -1.51
CA THR A 180 6.22 -5.47 -0.83
C THR A 180 6.55 -4.32 0.13
N GLY A 181 5.63 -3.38 0.30
CA GLY A 181 5.65 -2.27 1.26
C GLY A 181 5.86 -0.91 0.61
N CYS A 182 4.96 0.02 0.87
CA CYS A 182 5.01 1.43 0.48
C CYS A 182 4.55 2.29 1.66
N ASP A 183 4.15 3.54 1.45
CA ASP A 183 3.71 4.41 2.53
C ASP A 183 2.46 3.89 3.25
N THR A 184 1.56 3.21 2.52
CA THR A 184 0.28 2.72 3.07
C THR A 184 0.26 1.23 3.41
N THR A 185 1.32 0.49 3.07
CA THR A 185 1.43 -0.96 3.31
C THR A 185 2.76 -1.34 3.94
N SER A 186 2.73 -2.32 4.85
CA SER A 186 3.94 -2.76 5.53
C SER A 186 4.90 -3.52 4.61
N ALA A 187 6.21 -3.40 4.86
CA ALA A 187 7.21 -4.25 4.23
C ALA A 187 7.33 -5.61 4.94
N PHE A 188 7.78 -6.64 4.21
CA PHE A 188 8.14 -7.92 4.83
C PHE A 188 9.40 -7.76 5.68
N PHE A 189 9.35 -8.22 6.94
CA PHE A 189 10.42 -8.01 7.90
C PHE A 189 11.76 -8.60 7.41
N GLY A 190 12.81 -7.77 7.43
CA GLY A 190 14.15 -8.16 6.98
C GLY A 190 14.28 -8.38 5.47
N LYS A 191 13.29 -7.97 4.66
CA LYS A 191 13.27 -8.15 3.20
C LYS A 191 13.29 -6.80 2.50
N GLY A 192 14.47 -6.41 1.99
CA GLY A 192 14.61 -5.20 1.18
C GLY A 192 14.11 -5.40 -0.26
N LYS A 193 13.67 -4.31 -0.92
CA LYS A 193 13.13 -4.33 -2.30
C LYS A 193 14.03 -5.07 -3.28
N LYS A 194 15.36 -4.90 -3.20
CA LYS A 194 16.32 -5.64 -4.05
C LYS A 194 16.21 -7.16 -3.87
N SER A 195 16.15 -7.63 -2.63
CA SER A 195 16.04 -9.07 -2.35
C SER A 195 14.71 -9.68 -2.82
N VAL A 196 13.63 -8.89 -2.75
CA VAL A 196 12.30 -9.30 -3.21
C VAL A 196 12.19 -9.24 -4.73
N TRP A 197 12.86 -8.27 -5.38
CA TRP A 197 13.01 -8.22 -6.83
C TRP A 197 13.73 -9.46 -7.38
N GLU A 198 14.80 -9.90 -6.71
CA GLU A 198 15.48 -11.16 -7.07
C GLU A 198 14.57 -12.38 -6.89
N ALA A 199 13.68 -12.39 -5.89
CA ALA A 199 12.67 -13.44 -5.75
C ALA A 199 11.68 -13.41 -6.94
N TRP A 200 11.30 -12.22 -7.42
CA TRP A 200 10.42 -12.08 -8.57
C TRP A 200 11.10 -12.55 -9.87
N ASN A 201 12.41 -12.32 -10.01
CA ASN A 201 13.19 -12.90 -11.10
C ASN A 201 13.24 -14.44 -11.06
N ALA A 202 13.19 -15.03 -9.85
CA ALA A 202 13.21 -16.48 -9.67
C ALA A 202 11.82 -17.13 -9.84
N TYR A 203 10.74 -16.34 -9.76
CA TYR A 203 9.36 -16.82 -9.88
C TYR A 203 8.55 -15.83 -10.71
N VAL A 204 8.66 -15.98 -12.03
CA VAL A 204 8.08 -15.04 -12.99
C VAL A 204 6.57 -15.17 -13.09
N GLU A 205 6.01 -16.31 -12.69
CA GLU A 205 4.58 -16.64 -12.72
C GLU A 205 3.73 -15.70 -11.85
N VAL A 206 4.30 -15.14 -10.77
CA VAL A 206 3.60 -14.14 -9.94
C VAL A 206 3.24 -12.86 -10.73
N THR A 207 3.93 -12.59 -11.84
CA THR A 207 3.61 -11.46 -12.74
C THR A 207 2.17 -11.54 -13.23
N GLU A 208 1.63 -12.75 -13.43
CA GLU A 208 0.23 -12.95 -13.83
C GLU A 208 -0.72 -12.40 -12.76
N ALA A 209 -0.49 -12.73 -11.49
CA ALA A 209 -1.30 -12.23 -10.37
C ALA A 209 -1.21 -10.70 -10.26
N PHE A 210 0.00 -10.14 -10.33
CA PHE A 210 0.17 -8.69 -10.27
C PHE A 210 -0.56 -7.97 -11.40
N ASN A 211 -0.43 -8.46 -12.63
CA ASN A 211 -1.14 -7.88 -13.77
C ASN A 211 -2.65 -8.03 -13.66
N ASN A 212 -3.14 -9.19 -13.21
CA ASN A 212 -4.59 -9.38 -13.07
C ASN A 212 -5.19 -8.40 -12.04
N LEU A 213 -4.49 -8.18 -10.92
CA LEU A 213 -4.91 -7.23 -9.88
C LEU A 213 -4.81 -5.78 -10.34
N MET A 214 -3.84 -5.43 -11.19
CA MET A 214 -3.74 -4.09 -11.79
C MET A 214 -4.82 -3.84 -12.83
N ASN A 215 -5.22 -4.86 -13.59
CA ASN A 215 -6.28 -4.75 -14.59
C ASN A 215 -7.69 -4.80 -13.99
N HIS A 216 -7.81 -5.28 -12.74
CA HIS A 216 -9.08 -5.32 -11.99
C HIS A 216 -8.91 -4.59 -10.64
N PRO A 217 -8.88 -3.24 -10.65
CA PRO A 217 -8.74 -2.45 -9.43
C PRO A 217 -9.76 -2.84 -8.37
N TYR A 218 -9.30 -2.94 -7.12
CA TYR A 218 -10.13 -3.32 -5.96
C TYR A 218 -10.75 -4.72 -6.05
N MET A 219 -10.17 -5.63 -6.85
CA MET A 219 -10.60 -7.02 -6.89
C MET A 219 -10.58 -7.66 -5.51
N THR A 220 -11.68 -8.32 -5.14
CA THR A 220 -11.74 -9.10 -3.91
C THR A 220 -10.86 -10.34 -4.03
N VAL A 221 -9.91 -10.49 -3.11
CA VAL A 221 -8.98 -11.62 -3.04
C VAL A 221 -9.39 -12.56 -1.92
N THR A 222 -9.33 -13.88 -2.18
CA THR A 222 -9.59 -14.92 -1.16
C THR A 222 -8.48 -15.96 -1.20
N VAL A 223 -8.34 -16.77 -0.14
CA VAL A 223 -7.29 -17.80 -0.06
C VAL A 223 -7.33 -18.83 -1.20
N ASN A 224 -8.50 -19.01 -1.83
CA ASN A 224 -8.71 -20.02 -2.87
C ASN A 224 -8.54 -19.46 -4.29
N CYS A 225 -8.39 -18.14 -4.47
CA CYS A 225 -8.24 -17.57 -5.79
C CYS A 225 -6.80 -17.72 -6.30
N LYS A 226 -6.65 -17.80 -7.63
CA LYS A 226 -5.36 -18.04 -8.29
C LYS A 226 -4.34 -16.95 -7.95
N GLU A 227 -4.78 -15.70 -7.88
CA GLU A 227 -3.93 -14.55 -7.57
C GLU A 227 -3.30 -14.70 -6.19
N PHE A 228 -4.10 -15.07 -5.19
CA PHE A 228 -3.59 -15.25 -3.83
C PHE A 228 -2.63 -16.44 -3.74
N GLN A 229 -2.91 -17.55 -4.42
CA GLN A 229 -2.03 -18.71 -4.42
C GLN A 229 -0.65 -18.39 -5.02
N LEU A 230 -0.62 -17.61 -6.12
CA LEU A 230 0.63 -17.12 -6.71
C LEU A 230 1.37 -16.17 -5.75
N LEU A 231 0.66 -15.27 -5.07
CA LEU A 231 1.24 -14.35 -4.08
C LEU A 231 1.73 -15.07 -2.81
N GLU A 232 1.04 -16.13 -2.39
CA GLU A 232 1.42 -16.99 -1.27
C GLU A 232 2.72 -17.73 -1.59
N ARG A 233 2.78 -18.37 -2.76
CA ARG A 233 4.00 -19.01 -3.28
C ARG A 233 5.15 -18.01 -3.40
N PHE A 234 4.90 -16.82 -3.95
CA PHE A 234 5.89 -15.76 -4.04
C PHE A 234 6.42 -15.35 -2.65
N THR A 235 5.54 -15.24 -1.66
CA THR A 235 5.91 -14.96 -0.27
C THR A 235 6.80 -16.06 0.31
N VAL A 236 6.53 -17.34 0.03
CA VAL A 236 7.43 -18.44 0.42
C VAL A 236 8.85 -18.22 -0.15
N ILE A 237 8.95 -17.87 -1.43
CA ILE A 237 10.23 -17.67 -2.14
C ILE A 237 11.01 -16.47 -1.58
N ILE A 238 10.32 -15.40 -1.15
CA ILE A 238 10.94 -14.25 -0.45
C ILE A 238 11.67 -14.70 0.83
N TYR A 239 11.10 -15.65 1.58
CA TYR A 239 11.67 -16.13 2.83
C TYR A 239 12.65 -17.30 2.68
N ASN A 240 12.42 -18.16 1.68
CA ASN A 240 13.26 -19.29 1.33
C ASN A 240 13.21 -19.56 -0.19
N LYS A 241 14.14 -18.96 -0.94
CA LYS A 241 14.24 -19.09 -2.41
C LYS A 241 14.36 -20.53 -2.91
N LYS A 242 14.79 -21.47 -2.07
CA LYS A 242 14.97 -22.89 -2.42
C LYS A 242 13.77 -23.77 -2.04
N SER A 243 12.76 -23.21 -1.40
CA SER A 243 11.59 -23.98 -0.97
C SER A 243 10.74 -24.37 -2.17
N ASN A 244 10.21 -25.58 -2.15
CA ASN A 244 9.22 -26.07 -3.12
C ASN A 244 7.78 -25.99 -2.58
N LEU A 245 7.56 -25.34 -1.42
CA LEU A 245 6.27 -25.25 -0.77
C LEU A 245 5.42 -24.11 -1.33
N ASP A 246 4.14 -24.34 -1.54
CA ASP A 246 3.22 -23.32 -2.02
C ASP A 246 2.60 -22.50 -0.90
N SER A 247 2.44 -23.09 0.29
CA SER A 247 1.81 -22.40 1.41
C SER A 247 2.80 -21.74 2.36
N VAL A 248 2.50 -20.50 2.76
CA VAL A 248 3.27 -19.82 3.81
C VAL A 248 3.14 -20.51 5.16
N ASN A 249 2.03 -21.17 5.47
CA ASN A 249 1.88 -21.90 6.73
C ASN A 249 2.81 -23.13 6.78
N GLU A 250 2.97 -23.83 5.66
CA GLU A 250 3.89 -24.97 5.56
C GLU A 250 5.34 -24.51 5.60
N ALA A 251 5.69 -23.46 4.84
CA ALA A 251 7.02 -22.88 4.88
C ALA A 251 7.36 -22.34 6.26
N ARG A 252 6.39 -21.74 6.95
CA ARG A 252 6.54 -21.26 8.31
C ARG A 252 6.79 -22.42 9.29
N ARG A 253 6.08 -23.55 9.14
CA ARG A 253 6.33 -24.78 9.92
C ARG A 253 7.74 -25.32 9.69
N GLU A 254 8.15 -25.45 8.43
CA GLU A 254 9.49 -25.95 8.06
C GLU A 254 10.61 -25.05 8.62
N LEU A 255 10.50 -23.74 8.42
CA LEU A 255 11.51 -22.78 8.84
C LEU A 255 11.57 -22.63 10.36
N PHE A 256 10.45 -22.81 11.06
CA PHE A 256 10.42 -22.81 12.53
C PHE A 256 11.16 -24.02 13.13
N SER A 257 11.18 -25.16 12.43
CA SER A 257 11.93 -26.34 12.87
C SER A 257 13.44 -26.25 12.63
N GLN A 258 13.93 -25.24 11.90
CA GLN A 258 15.36 -25.04 11.65
C GLN A 258 16.03 -24.28 12.81
N LYS A 259 17.19 -24.75 13.26
CA LYS A 259 17.99 -24.05 14.28
C LYS A 259 18.34 -22.63 13.80
N ASN A 260 18.29 -21.64 14.71
CA ASN A 260 18.63 -20.21 14.50
C ASN A 260 17.65 -19.34 13.70
N ARG A 261 16.38 -19.74 13.52
CA ARG A 261 15.34 -18.85 12.95
C ARG A 261 14.48 -18.25 14.06
N THR A 262 14.54 -16.92 14.21
CA THR A 262 13.60 -16.20 15.09
C THR A 262 12.23 -16.09 14.44
N MET A 263 11.18 -15.88 15.25
CA MET A 263 9.79 -15.82 14.77
C MET A 263 9.50 -14.64 13.83
N GLU A 264 10.37 -13.63 13.82
CA GLU A 264 10.31 -12.47 12.90
C GLU A 264 10.92 -12.81 11.53
N ASN A 265 11.76 -13.84 11.44
CA ASN A 265 12.50 -14.26 10.25
C ASN A 265 11.84 -15.42 9.48
N ILE A 266 10.55 -15.66 9.73
CA ILE A 266 9.71 -16.64 9.04
C ILE A 266 8.51 -15.92 8.39
N PRO A 267 7.87 -16.55 7.37
CA PRO A 267 6.72 -15.95 6.70
C PRO A 267 5.59 -15.56 7.66
N PRO A 268 4.74 -14.59 7.27
CA PRO A 268 3.47 -14.35 7.95
C PRO A 268 2.59 -15.60 7.90
N THR A 269 1.55 -15.64 8.76
CA THR A 269 0.48 -16.63 8.59
C THR A 269 -0.31 -16.33 7.32
N GLN A 270 -0.96 -17.34 6.73
CA GLN A 270 -1.77 -17.15 5.52
C GLN A 270 -2.86 -16.07 5.70
N GLU A 271 -3.50 -16.03 6.87
CA GLU A 271 -4.50 -15.00 7.19
C GLU A 271 -3.90 -13.58 7.27
N ALA A 272 -2.73 -13.43 7.90
CA ALA A 272 -2.06 -12.13 7.93
C ALA A 272 -1.61 -11.69 6.54
N LEU A 273 -1.15 -12.65 5.71
CA LEU A 273 -0.81 -12.41 4.32
C LEU A 273 -2.04 -12.02 3.49
N LEU A 274 -3.20 -12.63 3.73
CA LEU A 274 -4.45 -12.26 3.05
C LEU A 274 -4.84 -10.81 3.36
N GLN A 275 -4.88 -10.44 4.64
CA GLN A 275 -5.19 -9.06 5.02
C GLN A 275 -4.18 -8.06 4.45
N HIS A 276 -2.90 -8.42 4.42
CA HIS A 276 -1.86 -7.62 3.77
C HIS A 276 -2.06 -7.48 2.27
N THR A 277 -2.40 -8.57 1.60
CA THR A 277 -2.70 -8.59 0.17
C THR A 277 -3.87 -7.67 -0.16
N LEU A 278 -4.95 -7.73 0.62
CA LEU A 278 -6.12 -6.87 0.43
C LEU A 278 -5.77 -5.38 0.53
N ARG A 279 -4.91 -4.98 1.48
CA ARG A 279 -4.43 -3.59 1.58
C ARG A 279 -3.59 -3.20 0.37
N ALA A 280 -2.71 -4.08 -0.07
CA ALA A 280 -1.87 -3.86 -1.24
C ALA A 280 -2.69 -3.72 -2.53
N VAL A 281 -3.74 -4.53 -2.69
CA VAL A 281 -4.69 -4.45 -3.82
C VAL A 281 -5.46 -3.13 -3.78
N TYR A 282 -5.86 -2.67 -2.60
CA TYR A 282 -6.54 -1.38 -2.47
C TYR A 282 -5.65 -0.22 -2.92
N GLN A 283 -4.40 -0.16 -2.43
CA GLN A 283 -3.44 0.86 -2.85
C GLN A 283 -3.13 0.78 -4.35
N ALA A 284 -2.89 -0.43 -4.85
CA ALA A 284 -2.63 -0.63 -6.28
C ALA A 284 -3.84 -0.25 -7.14
N GLY A 285 -5.07 -0.43 -6.63
CA GLY A 285 -6.30 0.01 -7.28
C GLY A 285 -6.37 1.53 -7.46
N ILE A 286 -5.95 2.29 -6.44
CA ILE A 286 -5.82 3.76 -6.52
C ILE A 286 -4.81 4.14 -7.62
N TRP A 287 -3.64 3.50 -7.64
CA TRP A 287 -2.63 3.76 -8.65
C TRP A 287 -3.04 3.33 -10.07
N ALA A 288 -3.79 2.24 -10.20
CA ALA A 288 -4.28 1.72 -11.47
C ALA A 288 -5.26 2.70 -12.16
N THR A 289 -6.08 3.42 -11.38
CA THR A 289 -7.06 4.40 -11.87
C THR A 289 -6.55 5.84 -11.86
N SER A 290 -5.24 6.06 -11.71
CA SER A 290 -4.62 7.39 -11.64
C SER A 290 -4.72 8.24 -12.92
N ASP A 291 -5.12 7.66 -14.04
CA ASP A 291 -5.39 8.37 -15.31
C ASP A 291 -6.85 8.82 -15.47
N HIS A 292 -7.70 8.58 -14.47
CA HIS A 292 -9.07 9.10 -14.39
C HIS A 292 -9.14 10.25 -13.41
N CYS A 293 -9.83 11.33 -13.73
CA CYS A 293 -9.92 12.49 -12.83
C CYS A 293 -10.75 12.20 -11.57
N GLU A 294 -11.76 11.33 -11.70
CA GLU A 294 -12.58 10.83 -10.59
C GLU A 294 -12.24 9.35 -10.32
N GLN A 295 -11.70 9.04 -9.16
CA GLN A 295 -11.33 7.67 -8.78
C GLN A 295 -12.45 6.94 -8.05
N LYS A 296 -13.23 7.64 -7.21
CA LYS A 296 -14.30 7.06 -6.37
C LYS A 296 -13.94 5.68 -5.80
N PRO A 297 -12.83 5.55 -5.04
CA PRO A 297 -12.43 4.27 -4.50
C PRO A 297 -13.54 3.71 -3.57
N PRO A 298 -13.73 2.38 -3.52
CA PRO A 298 -14.64 1.78 -2.56
C PRO A 298 -14.18 2.09 -1.13
N THR A 299 -15.05 1.83 -0.14
CA THR A 299 -14.64 1.87 1.26
C THR A 299 -13.43 0.98 1.50
N SER A 300 -12.49 1.43 2.33
CA SER A 300 -11.35 0.60 2.77
C SER A 300 -11.78 -0.53 3.70
N GLU A 301 -13.00 -0.48 4.25
CA GLU A 301 -13.56 -1.57 5.04
C GLU A 301 -13.64 -2.86 4.22
N GLY A 302 -13.08 -3.95 4.77
CA GLY A 302 -12.99 -5.22 4.07
C GLY A 302 -11.74 -5.38 3.19
N PHE A 303 -10.99 -4.30 2.94
CA PHE A 303 -9.68 -4.36 2.28
C PHE A 303 -8.51 -4.45 3.28
N GLY A 304 -8.69 -5.26 4.33
CA GLY A 304 -7.70 -5.36 5.41
C GLY A 304 -7.68 -4.18 6.38
N TRP A 305 -8.73 -3.37 6.39
CA TRP A 305 -9.01 -2.31 7.35
C TRP A 305 -10.40 -2.46 7.97
N THR A 306 -10.57 -1.93 9.18
CA THR A 306 -11.85 -1.81 9.87
C THR A 306 -11.95 -0.42 10.52
N LEU A 307 -13.17 0.14 10.57
CA LEU A 307 -13.42 1.44 11.17
C LEU A 307 -13.71 1.27 12.66
N GLU A 308 -12.86 1.86 13.52
CA GLU A 308 -13.12 1.88 14.96
C GLU A 308 -14.21 2.91 15.28
N SER A 309 -15.42 2.47 15.55
CA SER A 309 -16.60 3.35 15.73
C SER A 309 -16.41 4.43 16.79
N ALA A 310 -15.65 4.14 17.86
CA ALA A 310 -15.44 5.06 18.98
C ALA A 310 -14.54 6.25 18.62
N THR A 311 -13.54 6.04 17.78
CA THR A 311 -12.52 7.04 17.42
C THR A 311 -12.72 7.57 16.00
N LYS A 312 -13.55 6.90 15.19
CA LYS A 312 -13.70 7.13 13.74
C LYS A 312 -12.37 7.04 12.98
N THR A 313 -11.43 6.24 13.49
CA THR A 313 -10.13 6.00 12.84
C THR A 313 -10.09 4.63 12.20
N TRP A 314 -9.45 4.52 11.04
CA TRP A 314 -9.17 3.23 10.40
C TRP A 314 -8.06 2.49 11.14
N ARG A 315 -8.25 1.18 11.34
CA ARG A 315 -7.23 0.30 11.89
C ARG A 315 -6.95 -0.88 10.96
N PRO A 316 -5.68 -1.28 10.78
CA PRO A 316 -5.37 -2.43 9.96
C PRO A 316 -5.82 -3.70 10.68
N VAL A 317 -6.47 -4.59 9.93
CA VAL A 317 -6.79 -5.94 10.41
C VAL A 317 -5.55 -6.80 10.21
N CYS A 318 -4.91 -7.20 11.31
CA CYS A 318 -3.71 -8.04 11.24
C CYS A 318 -4.05 -9.53 10.99
N SER A 319 -5.13 -10.02 11.60
CA SER A 319 -5.60 -11.40 11.51
C SER A 319 -7.00 -11.50 12.11
N ASN A 320 -7.88 -12.32 11.50
CA ASN A 320 -9.18 -12.67 12.10
C ASN A 320 -9.09 -13.89 13.04
N LEU A 321 -7.94 -14.56 13.07
CA LEU A 321 -7.69 -15.67 14.00
C LEU A 321 -7.42 -15.17 15.42
N PRO A 322 -7.84 -15.93 16.44
CA PRO A 322 -7.49 -15.63 17.83
C PRO A 322 -5.97 -15.61 18.01
N VAL A 323 -5.50 -14.72 18.88
CA VAL A 323 -4.07 -14.62 19.22
C VAL A 323 -3.58 -15.97 19.77
N ALA A 324 -2.35 -16.34 19.45
CA ALA A 324 -1.78 -17.64 19.82
C ALA A 324 -2.00 -18.00 21.31
N SER A 325 -1.90 -17.04 22.22
CA SER A 325 -2.17 -17.26 23.66
C SER A 325 -3.58 -17.76 23.93
N GLN A 326 -4.59 -17.24 23.23
CA GLN A 326 -6.00 -17.64 23.36
C GLN A 326 -6.22 -19.01 22.71
N ALA A 327 -5.67 -19.24 21.52
CA ALA A 327 -5.76 -20.53 20.82
C ALA A 327 -5.06 -21.67 21.60
N CYS A 328 -3.84 -21.42 22.09
CA CYS A 328 -3.08 -22.35 22.92
C CYS A 328 -3.77 -22.61 24.26
N SER A 329 -4.37 -21.60 24.89
CA SER A 329 -5.17 -21.81 26.10
C SER A 329 -6.39 -22.71 25.85
N GLY A 330 -7.04 -22.58 24.69
CA GLY A 330 -8.11 -23.46 24.26
C GLY A 330 -7.62 -24.90 24.05
N LEU A 331 -6.47 -25.06 23.38
CA LEU A 331 -5.81 -26.35 23.17
C LEU A 331 -5.36 -27.01 24.47
N ILE A 332 -4.77 -26.27 25.39
CA ILE A 332 -4.37 -26.76 26.73
C ILE A 332 -5.60 -27.19 27.51
N LYS A 333 -6.67 -26.38 27.53
CA LYS A 333 -7.94 -26.75 28.17
C LYS A 333 -8.57 -27.98 27.52
N TRP A 334 -8.48 -28.10 26.20
CA TRP A 334 -8.99 -29.25 25.46
C TRP A 334 -8.16 -30.52 25.72
N LEU A 335 -6.83 -30.42 25.72
CA LEU A 335 -5.91 -31.50 26.07
C LEU A 335 -6.10 -31.93 27.53
N GLN A 336 -6.29 -31.00 28.46
CA GLN A 336 -6.64 -31.29 29.85
C GLN A 336 -7.98 -32.04 29.96
N LYS A 337 -9.01 -31.59 29.23
CA LYS A 337 -10.30 -32.30 29.18
C LYS A 337 -10.18 -33.70 28.57
N ARG A 338 -9.37 -33.88 27.53
CA ARG A 338 -9.13 -35.19 26.89
C ARG A 338 -8.31 -36.11 27.77
N HIS A 339 -7.26 -35.61 28.43
CA HIS A 339 -6.55 -36.37 29.46
C HIS A 339 -7.54 -36.83 30.53
N VAL A 340 -8.38 -35.95 31.08
CA VAL A 340 -9.39 -36.33 32.09
C VAL A 340 -10.39 -37.36 31.55
N HIS A 341 -10.78 -37.28 30.27
CA HIS A 341 -11.68 -38.27 29.65
C HIS A 341 -11.00 -39.62 29.41
N VAL A 342 -9.76 -39.63 28.90
CA VAL A 342 -8.96 -40.85 28.68
C VAL A 342 -8.68 -41.55 30.01
N TRP A 343 -8.29 -40.78 31.04
CA TRP A 343 -8.10 -41.30 32.41
C TRP A 343 -9.40 -41.84 33.02
N ARG A 344 -10.54 -41.17 32.82
CA ARG A 344 -11.86 -41.70 33.25
C ARG A 344 -12.25 -42.99 32.51
N THR A 345 -11.89 -43.13 31.24
CA THR A 345 -12.24 -44.30 30.44
C THR A 345 -11.34 -45.50 30.79
N MET A 346 -10.04 -45.27 31.03
CA MET A 346 -9.12 -46.29 31.57
C MET A 346 -9.50 -46.74 32.98
N LEU A 347 -9.86 -45.82 33.88
CA LEU A 347 -10.31 -46.15 35.25
C LEU A 347 -11.64 -46.95 35.28
N MET A 348 -12.45 -46.86 34.23
CA MET A 348 -13.69 -47.63 34.10
C MET A 348 -13.50 -49.00 33.43
N GLN A 349 -12.34 -49.26 32.80
CA GLN A 349 -12.08 -50.50 32.05
C GLN A 349 -11.02 -51.43 32.64
N GLU A 350 -10.11 -50.96 33.51
CA GLU A 350 -9.05 -51.81 34.05
C GLU A 350 -9.00 -51.78 35.58
N GLY A 351 -9.23 -52.95 36.18
CA GLY A 351 -8.73 -53.25 37.51
C GLY A 351 -7.20 -53.27 37.46
N ALA A 352 -6.61 -52.23 38.05
CA ALA A 352 -5.23 -52.09 38.53
C ALA A 352 -4.07 -52.56 37.62
N VAL A 353 -3.35 -51.60 37.02
CA VAL A 353 -1.87 -51.54 37.05
C VAL A 353 -1.43 -50.06 37.03
N GLU A 354 -0.67 -49.61 38.04
CA GLU A 354 -0.02 -48.30 38.04
C GLU A 354 1.17 -48.30 37.08
N VAL A 355 1.19 -47.35 36.14
CA VAL A 355 2.39 -47.00 35.36
C VAL A 355 2.75 -45.55 35.68
N HIS A 356 3.85 -45.36 36.40
CA HIS A 356 4.44 -44.05 36.63
C HIS A 356 5.13 -43.55 35.36
N ILE A 357 4.65 -42.43 34.81
CA ILE A 357 5.36 -41.64 33.81
C ILE A 357 5.74 -40.31 34.45
N THR A 358 7.03 -40.14 34.75
CA THR A 358 7.60 -38.89 35.24
C THR A 358 7.84 -37.95 34.05
N LEU A 359 7.06 -36.87 33.94
CA LEU A 359 7.37 -35.74 33.05
C LEU A 359 8.09 -34.67 33.88
N GLN A 360 9.42 -34.62 33.76
CA GLN A 360 10.19 -33.47 34.23
C GLN A 360 9.92 -32.27 33.32
N LEU A 361 9.27 -31.24 33.87
CA LEU A 361 9.26 -29.90 33.29
C LEU A 361 10.53 -29.16 33.77
N PRO A 362 11.32 -28.55 32.88
CA PRO A 362 12.40 -27.67 33.30
C PRO A 362 11.81 -26.38 33.89
N MET A 363 12.33 -25.96 35.05
CA MET A 363 12.03 -24.67 35.70
C MET A 363 12.48 -23.48 34.85
#